data_AF-A0A6G9GSM4-F1
#
_entry.id   AF-A0A6G9GSM4-F1
#
_cell.length_a   1.000
_cell.length_b   1.000
_cell.length_c   1.000
_cell.angle_alpha   90.00
_cell.angle_beta   90.00
_cell.angle_gamma   90.00
#
_symmetry.space_group_name_H-M   'P 1'
#
loop_
_entity.id
_entity.type
_entity.pdbx_description
1 polymer ?
#
loop_
_entity_poly.entity_id
_entity_poly.type
_entity_poly.pdbx_seq_one_letter_code
_entity_poly.pdbx_strand_id
1 'polypeptide(L)'
;MRAVERVLSEEWQGYVTDTDHDPEDVAEAVAPFGLEWPGLAPVVPGPWADADAPALKVLAEVVEWQRRQHAECAGDEARGVFGGQEEFALRRPYRSAEIPALFEERGPGFAFPYDASDLVAVLASWEERFGTRLVGLAPHRLIVSVAARVRTIAEAERIAVEHFAFSPDTIVQDDDEVLSAHAANQVLGRDVWSFWWD
;
A
#
# COMPACT_ATOMS: atom_id res chain seq x y z
N MET A 1 -3.27 12.19 -16.74
CA MET A 1 -3.11 11.76 -15.34
C MET A 1 -4.44 11.95 -14.65
N ARG A 2 -5.08 10.90 -14.12
CA ARG A 2 -6.28 11.06 -13.32
C ARG A 2 -5.93 11.83 -12.04
N ALA A 3 -6.89 12.57 -11.47
CA ALA A 3 -6.71 13.14 -10.14
C ALA A 3 -6.75 12.00 -9.12
N VAL A 4 -5.80 11.97 -8.18
CA VAL A 4 -5.73 10.95 -7.11
C VAL A 4 -7.04 10.81 -6.34
N GLU A 5 -7.70 11.94 -6.06
CA GLU A 5 -8.98 11.94 -5.34
C GLU A 5 -10.05 11.18 -6.10
N ARG A 6 -10.07 11.31 -7.43
CA ARG A 6 -11.02 10.56 -8.25
C ARG A 6 -10.76 9.06 -8.16
N VAL A 7 -9.50 8.64 -8.33
CA VAL A 7 -9.10 7.22 -8.26
C VAL A 7 -9.54 6.63 -6.92
N LEU A 8 -9.10 7.21 -5.81
CA LEU A 8 -9.42 6.67 -4.48
C LEU A 8 -10.92 6.76 -4.14
N SER A 9 -11.63 7.80 -4.59
CA SER A 9 -13.08 7.89 -4.38
C SER A 9 -13.86 6.84 -5.19
N GLU A 10 -13.41 6.51 -6.41
CA GLU A 10 -14.03 5.48 -7.25
C GLU A 10 -13.82 4.10 -6.60
N GLU A 11 -12.61 3.78 -6.14
CA GLU A 11 -12.31 2.52 -5.45
C GLU A 11 -13.05 2.40 -4.10
N TRP A 12 -13.06 3.46 -3.29
CA TRP A 12 -13.83 3.52 -2.05
C TRP A 12 -15.31 3.19 -2.30
N GLN A 13 -15.91 3.87 -3.27
CA GLN A 13 -17.32 3.65 -3.61
C GLN A 13 -17.56 2.24 -4.16
N GLY A 14 -16.63 1.72 -4.97
CA GLY A 14 -16.68 0.35 -5.46
C GLY A 14 -16.81 -0.65 -4.32
N TYR A 15 -15.93 -0.54 -3.32
CA TYR A 15 -15.93 -1.47 -2.18
C TYR A 15 -17.16 -1.32 -1.28
N VAL A 16 -17.49 -0.11 -0.83
CA VAL A 16 -18.57 0.10 0.16
C VAL A 16 -19.97 -0.11 -0.40
N THR A 17 -20.11 -0.21 -1.72
CA THR A 17 -21.39 -0.52 -2.38
C THR A 17 -21.43 -1.92 -2.97
N ASP A 18 -20.36 -2.71 -2.82
CA ASP A 18 -20.32 -4.09 -3.25
C ASP A 18 -21.33 -4.92 -2.43
N THR A 19 -22.20 -5.65 -3.14
CA THR A 19 -23.25 -6.46 -2.54
C THR A 19 -22.75 -7.81 -2.04
N ASP A 20 -21.51 -8.18 -2.38
CA ASP A 20 -20.89 -9.42 -1.91
C ASP A 20 -20.39 -9.29 -0.45
N HIS A 21 -20.30 -8.07 0.08
CA HIS A 21 -19.95 -7.79 1.48
C HIS A 21 -21.18 -7.50 2.34
N ASP A 22 -21.14 -7.91 3.62
CA ASP A 22 -22.19 -7.54 4.57
C ASP A 22 -22.11 -6.03 4.88
N PRO A 23 -23.20 -5.25 4.71
CA PRO A 23 -23.18 -3.82 4.98
C PRO A 23 -22.81 -3.44 6.42
N GLU A 24 -23.08 -4.29 7.41
CA GLU A 24 -22.70 -4.05 8.80
C GLU A 24 -21.18 -4.20 8.97
N ASP A 25 -20.60 -5.26 8.39
CA ASP A 25 -19.15 -5.49 8.41
C ASP A 25 -18.40 -4.37 7.68
N VAL A 26 -18.91 -3.92 6.53
CA VAL A 26 -18.33 -2.78 5.80
C VAL A 26 -18.37 -1.51 6.66
N ALA A 27 -19.51 -1.22 7.31
CA ALA A 27 -19.65 -0.03 8.15
C ALA A 27 -18.72 -0.08 9.38
N GLU A 28 -18.50 -1.27 9.95
CA GLU A 28 -17.53 -1.48 11.03
C GLU A 28 -16.10 -1.27 10.54
N ALA A 29 -15.73 -1.86 9.40
CA ALA A 29 -14.41 -1.75 8.81
C ALA A 29 -14.02 -0.29 8.53
N VAL A 30 -14.97 0.52 8.05
CA VAL A 30 -14.71 1.94 7.74
C VAL A 30 -14.90 2.90 8.92
N ALA A 31 -15.29 2.42 10.10
CA ALA A 31 -15.45 3.29 11.26
C ALA A 31 -14.12 3.96 11.68
N PRO A 32 -14.13 5.22 12.16
CA PRO A 32 -15.30 6.06 12.44
C PRO A 32 -15.82 6.84 11.23
N PHE A 33 -15.30 6.58 10.04
CA PHE A 33 -15.80 7.18 8.81
C PHE A 33 -17.11 6.49 8.39
N GLY A 34 -17.95 7.22 7.67
CA GLY A 34 -19.16 6.65 7.08
C GLY A 34 -18.87 6.07 5.71
N LEU A 35 -19.91 5.56 5.04
CA LEU A 35 -19.81 5.01 3.68
C LEU A 35 -19.48 6.09 2.61
N GLU A 36 -19.59 7.37 2.94
CA GLU A 36 -19.18 8.46 2.06
C GLU A 36 -17.67 8.67 2.10
N TRP A 37 -17.06 8.83 0.92
CA TRP A 37 -15.63 9.15 0.79
C TRP A 37 -15.27 10.40 1.60
N PRO A 38 -14.43 10.29 2.65
CA PRO A 38 -14.20 11.40 3.58
C PRO A 38 -13.10 12.38 3.10
N GLY A 39 -12.57 12.17 1.89
CA GLY A 39 -11.53 12.99 1.27
C GLY A 39 -10.10 12.55 1.63
N LEU A 40 -9.14 13.13 0.92
CA LEU A 40 -7.71 12.87 1.14
C LEU A 40 -7.25 13.36 2.52
N ALA A 41 -6.25 12.68 3.06
CA ALA A 41 -5.50 13.11 4.22
C ALA A 41 -4.87 14.50 3.99
N PRO A 42 -4.95 15.39 5.00
CA PRO A 42 -4.46 16.75 4.88
C PRO A 42 -2.96 16.76 4.54
N VAL A 43 -2.58 17.73 3.70
CA VAL A 43 -1.21 17.88 3.20
C VAL A 43 -0.28 18.19 4.38
N VAL A 44 0.75 17.38 4.57
CA VAL A 44 1.95 17.75 5.34
C VAL A 44 3.02 18.16 4.32
N PRO A 45 3.09 19.42 3.88
CA PRO A 45 4.08 19.78 2.88
C PRO A 45 5.46 19.86 3.55
N GLY A 46 6.40 19.09 3.05
CA GLY A 46 7.82 19.24 3.34
C GLY A 46 8.62 19.05 2.07
N PRO A 47 9.78 19.70 1.90
CA PRO A 47 10.74 19.23 0.93
C PRO A 47 11.26 17.86 1.38
N TRP A 48 10.77 16.78 0.77
CA TRP A 48 11.28 15.41 0.97
C TRP A 48 12.55 15.15 0.16
N ALA A 49 13.47 16.13 0.16
CA ALA A 49 14.70 16.07 -0.63
C ALA A 49 15.59 14.87 -0.26
N ASP A 50 15.45 14.37 0.97
CA ASP A 50 16.15 13.20 1.49
C ASP A 50 15.26 11.97 1.63
N ALA A 51 14.21 11.80 0.81
CA ALA A 51 13.36 10.60 0.85
C ALA A 51 14.08 9.32 0.36
N ASP A 52 15.16 9.46 -0.42
CA ASP A 52 15.88 8.30 -0.96
C ASP A 52 16.71 7.58 0.13
N ALA A 53 17.28 8.31 1.10
CA ALA A 53 18.05 7.71 2.19
C ALA A 53 17.24 6.80 3.15
N PRO A 54 16.06 7.21 3.67
CA PRO A 54 15.20 6.30 4.43
C PRO A 54 14.66 5.19 3.54
N ALA A 55 14.36 5.46 2.26
CA ALA A 55 13.91 4.43 1.33
C ALA A 55 14.93 3.30 1.13
N LEU A 56 16.24 3.63 1.08
CA LEU A 56 17.30 2.63 1.01
C LEU A 56 17.37 1.75 2.26
N LYS A 57 17.11 2.32 3.44
CA LYS A 57 17.05 1.55 4.70
C LYS A 57 15.87 0.57 4.69
N VAL A 58 14.68 1.08 4.38
CA VAL A 58 13.47 0.25 4.27
C VAL A 58 13.65 -0.83 3.20
N LEU A 59 14.26 -0.50 2.06
CA LEU A 59 14.54 -1.50 1.02
C LEU A 59 15.44 -2.64 1.54
N ALA A 60 16.48 -2.33 2.31
CA ALA A 60 17.33 -3.36 2.90
C ALA A 60 16.53 -4.28 3.84
N GLU A 61 15.62 -3.72 4.63
CA GLU A 61 14.72 -4.50 5.51
C GLU A 61 13.74 -5.37 4.70
N VAL A 62 13.18 -4.85 3.60
CA VAL A 62 12.31 -5.57 2.67
C VAL A 62 13.05 -6.73 1.99
N VAL A 63 14.31 -6.53 1.61
CA VAL A 63 15.17 -7.60 1.05
C VAL A 63 15.41 -8.71 2.07
N GLU A 64 15.71 -8.37 3.32
CA GLU A 64 15.90 -9.37 4.38
C GLU A 64 14.57 -10.07 4.73
N TRP A 65 13.44 -9.36 4.67
CA TRP A 65 12.12 -9.97 4.82
C TRP A 65 11.84 -11.00 3.71
N GLN A 66 12.05 -10.65 2.44
CA GLN A 66 11.87 -11.59 1.33
C GLN A 66 12.74 -12.84 1.50
N ARG A 67 14.01 -12.67 1.88
CA ARG A 67 14.91 -13.81 2.11
C ARG A 67 14.43 -14.75 3.21
N ARG A 68 13.89 -14.21 4.31
CA ARG A 68 13.29 -15.02 5.38
C ARG A 68 12.10 -15.83 4.87
N GLN A 69 11.20 -15.19 4.14
CA GLN A 69 10.03 -15.85 3.54
C GLN A 69 10.44 -16.96 2.57
N HIS A 70 11.41 -16.71 1.69
CA HIS A 70 11.93 -17.73 0.77
C HIS A 70 12.56 -18.92 1.50
N ALA A 71 13.28 -18.69 2.59
CA ALA A 71 13.88 -19.74 3.41
C ALA A 71 12.82 -20.58 4.15
N GLU A 72 11.75 -19.95 4.64
CA GLU A 72 10.60 -20.61 5.25
C GLU A 72 9.87 -21.49 4.22
N CYS A 73 9.53 -20.94 3.04
CA CYS A 73 8.90 -21.69 1.95
C CYS A 73 9.76 -22.87 1.48
N ALA A 74 11.08 -22.72 1.35
CA ALA A 74 11.96 -23.84 1.00
C ALA A 74 11.94 -24.96 2.05
N GLY A 75 11.78 -24.61 3.33
CA GLY A 75 11.59 -25.57 4.41
C GLY A 75 10.24 -26.29 4.33
N ASP A 76 9.20 -25.58 3.90
CA ASP A 76 7.84 -26.10 3.73
C ASP A 76 7.70 -26.97 2.47
N GLU A 77 8.34 -26.60 1.36
CA GLU A 77 8.45 -27.42 0.15
C GLU A 77 9.16 -28.74 0.45
N ALA A 78 10.24 -28.71 1.25
CA ALA A 78 10.90 -29.91 1.72
C ALA A 78 9.99 -30.80 2.60
N ARG A 79 8.93 -30.23 3.18
CA ARG A 79 7.86 -30.93 3.92
C ARG A 79 6.64 -31.25 3.05
N GLY A 80 6.66 -30.94 1.76
CA GLY A 80 5.57 -31.18 0.81
C GLY A 80 4.48 -30.12 0.79
N VAL A 81 4.72 -28.94 1.39
CA VAL A 81 3.83 -27.78 1.35
C VAL A 81 4.38 -26.80 0.31
N PHE A 82 3.64 -26.60 -0.77
CA PHE A 82 4.06 -25.69 -1.84
C PHE A 82 3.47 -24.30 -1.62
N GLY A 83 4.32 -23.29 -1.55
CA GLY A 83 3.95 -21.87 -1.49
C GLY A 83 4.80 -21.06 -2.45
N GLY A 84 4.25 -20.01 -3.05
CA GLY A 84 4.94 -19.23 -4.08
C GLY A 84 6.16 -18.47 -3.53
N GLN A 85 7.31 -18.62 -4.18
CA GLN A 85 8.47 -17.74 -3.97
C GLN A 85 8.32 -16.46 -4.79
N GLU A 86 7.43 -15.57 -4.38
CA GLU A 86 7.26 -14.30 -5.07
C GLU A 86 8.45 -13.35 -4.76
N GLU A 87 9.10 -12.83 -5.81
CA GLU A 87 10.12 -11.79 -5.67
C GLU A 87 9.48 -10.41 -5.76
N PHE A 88 9.29 -9.78 -4.59
CA PHE A 88 8.69 -8.46 -4.49
C PHE A 88 9.73 -7.34 -4.33
N ALA A 89 10.87 -7.57 -3.69
CA ALA A 89 11.86 -6.53 -3.40
C ALA A 89 12.46 -5.94 -4.68
N LEU A 90 12.49 -4.61 -4.79
CA LEU A 90 13.05 -3.91 -5.95
C LEU A 90 14.57 -3.71 -5.84
N ARG A 91 15.24 -3.50 -6.97
CA ARG A 91 16.69 -3.27 -7.02
C ARG A 91 17.16 -1.94 -6.43
N ARG A 92 16.25 -0.98 -6.29
CA ARG A 92 16.44 0.36 -5.72
C ARG A 92 15.08 0.93 -5.36
N PRO A 93 15.01 2.04 -4.61
CA PRO A 93 13.80 2.84 -4.53
C PRO A 93 13.44 3.45 -5.88
N TYR A 94 12.16 3.44 -6.22
CA TYR A 94 11.60 4.04 -7.44
C TYR A 94 10.69 5.21 -7.08
N ARG A 95 10.71 6.23 -7.94
CA ARG A 95 9.73 7.32 -7.92
C ARG A 95 8.46 6.92 -8.66
N SER A 96 7.37 7.58 -8.33
CA SER A 96 6.07 7.38 -8.97
C SER A 96 6.14 7.53 -10.50
N ALA A 97 6.88 8.52 -11.01
CA ALA A 97 7.05 8.76 -12.44
C ALA A 97 7.75 7.60 -13.21
N GLU A 98 8.39 6.66 -12.50
CA GLU A 98 9.13 5.54 -13.10
C GLU A 98 8.27 4.27 -13.22
N ILE A 99 7.05 4.27 -12.68
CA ILE A 99 6.14 3.11 -12.69
C ILE A 99 5.83 2.61 -14.10
N PRO A 100 5.54 3.46 -15.11
CA PRO A 100 5.26 2.96 -16.46
C PRO A 100 6.43 2.14 -17.03
N ALA A 101 7.66 2.63 -16.87
CA ALA A 101 8.85 1.90 -17.30
C ALA A 101 9.07 0.62 -16.49
N LEU A 102 8.75 0.63 -15.19
CA LEU A 102 8.82 -0.56 -14.35
C LEU A 102 7.80 -1.63 -14.79
N PHE A 103 6.57 -1.25 -15.15
CA PHE A 103 5.56 -2.16 -15.67
C PHE A 103 5.98 -2.76 -17.02
N GLU A 104 6.54 -1.94 -17.91
CA GLU A 104 7.12 -2.41 -19.17
C GLU A 104 8.27 -3.41 -18.94
N GLU A 105 9.15 -3.16 -17.96
CA GLU A 105 10.24 -4.06 -17.56
C GLU A 105 9.71 -5.42 -17.04
N ARG A 106 8.59 -5.42 -16.31
CA ARG A 106 7.93 -6.64 -15.82
C ARG A 106 7.23 -7.43 -16.94
N GLY A 107 6.89 -6.76 -18.04
CA GLY A 107 6.35 -7.38 -19.24
C GLY A 107 4.83 -7.64 -19.20
N PRO A 108 4.25 -8.14 -20.31
CA PRO A 108 2.80 -8.21 -20.53
C PRO A 108 2.04 -9.20 -19.63
N GLY A 109 2.76 -10.03 -18.86
CA GLY A 109 2.17 -10.97 -17.90
C GLY A 109 2.07 -10.44 -16.47
N PHE A 110 2.52 -9.20 -16.23
CA PHE A 110 2.40 -8.56 -14.92
C PHE A 110 0.96 -8.08 -14.70
N ALA A 111 0.13 -8.98 -14.15
CA ALA A 111 -1.22 -8.66 -13.73
C ALA A 111 -1.16 -7.95 -12.37
N PHE A 112 -1.60 -6.70 -12.34
CA PHE A 112 -1.69 -5.88 -11.13
C PHE A 112 -3.08 -5.22 -11.09
N PRO A 113 -3.68 -4.99 -9.91
CA PRO A 113 -5.05 -4.46 -9.81
C PRO A 113 -5.25 -3.08 -10.45
N TYR A 114 -4.18 -2.29 -10.56
CA TYR A 114 -4.20 -0.96 -11.14
C TYR A 114 -3.47 -0.89 -12.47
N ASP A 115 -3.99 -0.06 -13.38
CA ASP A 115 -3.18 0.39 -14.52
C ASP A 115 -2.06 1.34 -14.06
N ALA A 116 -1.02 1.47 -14.88
CA ALA A 116 0.13 2.30 -14.54
C ALA A 116 -0.23 3.77 -14.31
N SER A 117 -1.27 4.30 -14.96
CA SER A 117 -1.64 5.71 -14.86
C SER A 117 -2.35 6.03 -13.55
N ASP A 118 -3.19 5.11 -13.06
CA ASP A 118 -3.90 5.25 -11.79
C ASP A 118 -2.95 5.00 -10.62
N LEU A 119 -2.05 4.01 -10.75
CA LEU A 119 -1.00 3.79 -9.76
C LEU A 119 -0.04 4.99 -9.66
N VAL A 120 0.36 5.59 -10.79
CA VAL A 120 1.15 6.83 -10.79
C VAL A 120 0.41 7.95 -10.06
N ALA A 121 -0.90 8.11 -10.27
CA ALA A 121 -1.67 9.18 -9.63
C ALA A 121 -1.66 9.06 -8.10
N VAL A 122 -1.87 7.85 -7.57
CA VAL A 122 -1.84 7.57 -6.13
C VAL A 122 -0.43 7.75 -5.56
N LEU A 123 0.57 7.08 -6.15
CA LEU A 123 1.93 7.13 -5.62
C LEU A 123 2.57 8.50 -5.77
N ALA A 124 2.23 9.29 -6.80
CA ALA A 124 2.71 10.67 -6.93
C ALA A 124 2.15 11.56 -5.82
N SER A 125 0.88 11.38 -5.46
CA SER A 125 0.27 12.11 -4.34
C SER A 125 0.93 11.77 -3.00
N TRP A 126 1.21 10.49 -2.75
CA TRP A 126 1.93 10.07 -1.55
C TRP A 126 3.41 10.48 -1.57
N GLU A 127 4.06 10.49 -2.73
CA GLU A 127 5.42 10.98 -2.91
C GLU A 127 5.51 12.47 -2.54
N GLU A 128 4.53 13.27 -2.99
CA GLU A 128 4.45 14.70 -2.67
C GLU A 128 4.15 14.94 -1.19
N ARG A 129 3.17 14.22 -0.62
CA ARG A 129 2.68 14.48 0.75
C ARG A 129 3.51 13.82 1.85
N PHE A 130 4.12 12.67 1.56
CA PHE A 130 4.79 11.86 2.58
C PHE A 130 6.21 11.42 2.20
N GLY A 131 6.69 11.84 1.03
CA GLY A 131 8.02 11.49 0.55
C GLY A 131 8.17 10.00 0.28
N THR A 132 7.12 9.33 -0.18
CA THR A 132 7.17 7.88 -0.40
C THR A 132 8.09 7.50 -1.56
N ARG A 133 8.58 6.26 -1.51
CA ARG A 133 9.25 5.58 -2.63
C ARG A 133 8.79 4.15 -2.72
N LEU A 134 8.58 3.67 -3.94
CA LEU A 134 8.29 2.27 -4.19
C LEU A 134 9.56 1.44 -3.96
N VAL A 135 9.48 0.44 -3.09
CA VAL A 135 10.61 -0.44 -2.70
C VAL A 135 10.30 -1.91 -2.87
N GLY A 136 9.02 -2.28 -3.01
CA GLY A 136 8.58 -3.63 -3.37
C GLY A 136 7.38 -3.59 -4.31
N LEU A 137 7.37 -4.48 -5.29
CA LEU A 137 6.26 -4.64 -6.24
C LEU A 137 6.23 -6.08 -6.77
N ALA A 138 5.06 -6.70 -6.67
CA ALA A 138 4.70 -7.99 -7.22
C ALA A 138 3.21 -7.99 -7.63
N PRO A 139 2.72 -8.98 -8.40
CA PRO A 139 1.30 -9.07 -8.81
C PRO A 139 0.28 -8.75 -7.72
N HIS A 140 0.50 -9.27 -6.51
CA HIS A 140 -0.43 -9.14 -5.38
C HIS A 140 0.17 -8.34 -4.22
N ARG A 141 1.25 -7.59 -4.44
CA ARG A 141 1.96 -6.89 -3.36
C ARG A 141 2.58 -5.58 -3.80
N LEU A 142 2.42 -4.56 -2.97
CA LEU A 142 3.09 -3.27 -3.16
C LEU A 142 3.63 -2.77 -1.83
N ILE A 143 4.89 -2.33 -1.81
CA ILE A 143 5.53 -1.83 -0.60
C ILE A 143 6.18 -0.48 -0.91
N VAL A 144 5.85 0.53 -0.09
CA VAL A 144 6.46 1.86 -0.15
C VAL A 144 7.17 2.19 1.15
N SER A 145 8.33 2.84 1.05
CA SER A 145 8.92 3.53 2.19
C SER A 145 8.25 4.89 2.39
N VAL A 146 8.30 5.44 3.59
CA VAL A 146 7.68 6.70 3.98
C VAL A 146 8.70 7.58 4.71
N ALA A 147 9.01 8.75 4.15
CA ALA A 147 9.93 9.70 4.78
C ALA A 147 9.25 10.50 5.90
N ALA A 148 7.98 10.88 5.69
CA ALA A 148 7.19 11.69 6.60
C ALA A 148 6.30 10.84 7.51
N ARG A 149 6.86 10.32 8.60
CA ARG A 149 6.07 9.53 9.56
C ARG A 149 5.06 10.42 10.29
N VAL A 150 3.78 10.11 10.18
CA VAL A 150 2.73 10.77 10.96
C VAL A 150 2.87 10.48 12.44
N ARG A 151 2.46 11.45 13.28
CA ARG A 151 2.72 11.43 14.73
C ARG A 151 1.45 11.45 15.57
N THR A 152 0.31 11.67 14.95
CA THR A 152 -0.98 11.66 15.64
C THR A 152 -1.88 10.58 15.07
N ILE A 153 -2.74 10.03 15.93
CA ILE A 153 -3.71 9.01 15.51
C ILE A 153 -4.70 9.58 14.49
N ALA A 154 -5.12 10.84 14.63
CA ALA A 154 -6.05 11.48 13.70
C ALA A 154 -5.46 11.63 12.29
N GLU A 155 -4.17 11.91 12.16
CA GLU A 155 -3.48 11.90 10.85
C GLU A 155 -3.40 10.48 10.29
N ALA A 156 -3.09 9.51 11.16
CA ALA A 156 -2.97 8.11 10.76
C ALA A 156 -4.31 7.54 10.26
N GLU A 157 -5.43 7.85 10.92
CA GLU A 157 -6.78 7.46 10.50
C GLU A 157 -7.13 8.02 9.12
N ARG A 158 -6.74 9.27 8.85
CA ARG A 158 -6.95 9.90 7.53
C ARG A 158 -6.15 9.23 6.42
N ILE A 159 -4.93 8.77 6.71
CA ILE A 159 -4.14 8.00 5.75
C ILE A 159 -4.69 6.58 5.59
N ALA A 160 -5.15 5.96 6.69
CA ALA A 160 -5.76 4.64 6.66
C ALA A 160 -6.99 4.58 5.75
N VAL A 161 -7.79 5.65 5.70
CA VAL A 161 -8.87 5.81 4.70
C VAL A 161 -8.35 5.65 3.27
N GLU A 162 -7.24 6.31 2.93
CA GLU A 162 -6.65 6.19 1.59
C GLU A 162 -6.09 4.79 1.35
N HIS A 163 -5.53 4.15 2.38
CA HIS A 163 -5.06 2.77 2.32
C HIS A 163 -6.21 1.81 2.05
N PHE A 164 -7.33 1.98 2.73
CA PHE A 164 -8.54 1.19 2.53
C PHE A 164 -9.09 1.38 1.12
N ALA A 165 -9.21 2.62 0.65
CA ALA A 165 -9.61 2.86 -0.74
C ALA A 165 -8.63 2.22 -1.75
N PHE A 166 -7.33 2.23 -1.46
CA PHE A 166 -6.33 1.70 -2.37
C PHE A 166 -6.23 0.17 -2.36
N SER A 167 -6.45 -0.46 -1.19
CA SER A 167 -6.32 -1.89 -0.98
C SER A 167 -7.12 -2.28 0.27
N PRO A 168 -8.43 -2.54 0.12
CA PRO A 168 -9.28 -2.94 1.25
C PRO A 168 -8.78 -4.23 1.93
N ASP A 169 -8.31 -5.20 1.14
CA ASP A 169 -7.80 -6.51 1.62
C ASP A 169 -6.72 -6.38 2.68
N THR A 170 -5.85 -5.37 2.54
CA THR A 170 -4.79 -5.08 3.51
C THR A 170 -5.32 -4.82 4.92
N ILE A 171 -6.60 -4.49 5.07
CA ILE A 171 -7.24 -4.14 6.34
C ILE A 171 -8.25 -5.20 6.74
N VAL A 172 -9.16 -5.56 5.84
CA VAL A 172 -10.31 -6.42 6.15
C VAL A 172 -9.98 -7.91 6.15
N GLN A 173 -8.84 -8.29 5.57
CA GLN A 173 -8.37 -9.69 5.53
C GLN A 173 -7.07 -9.89 6.34
N ASP A 174 -6.63 -8.87 7.07
CA ASP A 174 -5.46 -8.90 7.95
C ASP A 174 -5.90 -8.76 9.43
N ASP A 175 -4.97 -8.89 10.37
CA ASP A 175 -5.21 -8.93 11.82
C ASP A 175 -5.91 -7.67 12.39
N ASP A 176 -5.91 -6.56 11.66
CA ASP A 176 -6.45 -5.28 12.11
C ASP A 176 -7.99 -5.21 11.98
N GLU A 177 -8.56 -5.83 10.94
CA GLU A 177 -10.00 -5.93 10.58
C GLU A 177 -10.77 -4.60 10.41
N VAL A 178 -10.27 -3.49 10.96
CA VAL A 178 -10.89 -2.16 10.94
C VAL A 178 -9.88 -1.03 10.73
N LEU A 179 -10.33 0.07 10.12
CA LEU A 179 -9.53 1.26 9.79
C LEU A 179 -8.75 1.83 10.99
N SER A 180 -9.38 1.90 12.16
CA SER A 180 -8.77 2.50 13.35
C SER A 180 -7.61 1.66 13.90
N ALA A 181 -7.72 0.33 13.83
CA ALA A 181 -6.65 -0.59 14.20
C ALA A 181 -5.48 -0.48 13.21
N HIS A 182 -5.78 -0.51 11.90
CA HIS A 182 -4.78 -0.30 10.85
C HIS A 182 -4.04 1.04 11.00
N ALA A 183 -4.76 2.12 11.32
CA ALA A 183 -4.17 3.42 11.58
C ALA A 183 -3.16 3.37 12.74
N ALA A 184 -3.53 2.74 13.86
CA ALA A 184 -2.66 2.62 15.03
C ALA A 184 -1.46 1.70 14.79
N ASN A 185 -1.68 0.59 14.08
CA ASN A 185 -0.71 -0.48 13.96
C ASN A 185 0.19 -0.33 12.74
N GLN A 186 -0.34 0.04 11.58
CA GLN A 186 0.39 0.04 10.30
C GLN A 186 0.71 1.43 9.75
N VAL A 187 0.15 2.50 10.32
CA VAL A 187 0.37 3.87 9.82
C VAL A 187 1.10 4.75 10.84
N LEU A 188 0.64 4.79 12.09
CA LEU A 188 1.18 5.68 13.11
C LEU A 188 2.67 5.41 13.38
N GLY A 189 3.52 6.40 13.09
CA GLY A 189 4.96 6.31 13.33
C GLY A 189 5.72 5.30 12.45
N ARG A 190 5.06 4.70 11.44
CA ARG A 190 5.67 3.75 10.51
C ARG A 190 6.38 4.47 9.36
N ASP A 191 7.46 3.85 8.88
CA ASP A 191 8.25 4.26 7.71
C ASP A 191 8.10 3.33 6.52
N VAL A 192 7.21 2.34 6.62
CA VAL A 192 6.89 1.40 5.56
C VAL A 192 5.39 1.18 5.55
N TRP A 193 4.80 1.21 4.37
CA TRP A 193 3.44 0.75 4.11
C TRP A 193 3.50 -0.42 3.14
N SER A 194 2.80 -1.50 3.48
CA SER A 194 2.71 -2.71 2.67
C SER A 194 1.26 -2.95 2.35
N PHE A 195 0.98 -3.28 1.10
CA PHE A 195 -0.35 -3.57 0.57
C PHE A 195 -0.34 -4.91 -0.14
N TRP A 196 -1.47 -5.59 -0.12
CA TRP A 196 -1.69 -6.84 -0.83
C TRP A 196 -3.13 -6.99 -1.33
N TRP A 197 -3.35 -7.91 -2.27
CA TRP A 197 -4.67 -8.19 -2.87
C TRP A 197 -4.81 -9.69 -3.14
N ASP A 198 -6.00 -10.27 -2.95
CA ASP A 198 -6.32 -11.67 -3.33
C ASP A 198 -7.22 -11.75 -4.58
#